data_AF-A0A836I483-F1
#
_entry.id   AF-A0A836I483-F1
#
_cell.length_a   1.000
_cell.length_b   1.000
_cell.length_c   1.000
_cell.angle_alpha   90.00
_cell.angle_beta   90.00
_cell.angle_gamma   90.00
#
_symmetry.space_group_name_H-M   'P 1'
#
loop_
_entity.id
_entity.type
_entity.pdbx_description
1 polymer ?
#
loop_
_entity_poly.entity_id
_entity_poly.type
_entity_poly.pdbx_seq_one_letter_code
_entity_poly.pdbx_strand_id
1 'polypeptide(L)'
;MGSYSSREWFDPYAINTPLAGVCAVSCLFNSVPNGTLRISNVYTNVTLLVLLGCSTGASNSLHMPLLGAQMGLAASLLFTLGAPLRILFTSRLFPRSVHYGIGTFYTTYHAMQVQKALHYFEDAGEDDEDERF
;
A
#
# COMPACT_ATOMS: atom_id res chain seq x y z
N MET A 1 -7.80 -10.82 27.35
CA MET A 1 -7.32 -11.44 26.10
C MET A 1 -6.52 -10.38 25.35
N GLY A 2 -5.18 -10.43 25.39
CA GLY A 2 -4.33 -9.42 24.78
C GLY A 2 -4.37 -9.56 23.26
N SER A 3 -5.01 -8.62 22.57
CA SER A 3 -4.97 -8.56 21.12
C SER A 3 -3.53 -8.30 20.68
N TYR A 4 -2.97 -9.18 19.86
CA TYR A 4 -1.68 -8.99 19.22
C TYR A 4 -1.81 -7.98 18.07
N SER A 5 -2.17 -6.73 18.40
CA SER A 5 -2.45 -5.66 17.42
C SER A 5 -1.31 -5.49 16.41
N SER A 6 -0.04 -5.71 16.80
CA SER A 6 1.09 -5.65 15.87
C SER A 6 1.15 -6.77 14.82
N ARG A 7 0.55 -7.95 15.07
CA ARG A 7 0.49 -9.05 14.08
C ARG A 7 -0.44 -8.73 12.92
N GLU A 8 -1.46 -7.91 13.16
CA GLU A 8 -2.45 -7.55 12.15
C GLU A 8 -1.90 -6.52 11.14
N TRP A 9 -0.87 -5.74 11.50
CA TRP A 9 -0.30 -4.69 10.64
C TRP A 9 0.63 -5.25 9.57
N PHE A 10 1.29 -6.38 9.85
CA PHE A 10 2.12 -7.12 8.91
C PHE A 10 1.59 -8.54 8.71
N ASP A 11 0.27 -8.66 8.58
CA ASP A 11 -0.38 -9.94 8.31
C ASP A 11 0.12 -10.51 6.96
N PRO A 12 0.71 -11.72 6.91
CA PRO A 12 1.17 -12.33 5.67
C PRO A 12 0.07 -12.51 4.62
N TYR A 13 -1.20 -12.53 5.03
CA TYR A 13 -2.35 -12.66 4.12
C TYR A 13 -2.90 -11.32 3.63
N ALA A 14 -2.39 -10.19 4.13
CA ALA A 14 -2.83 -8.87 3.68
C ALA A 14 -2.37 -8.58 2.24
N ILE A 15 -3.24 -7.92 1.47
CA ILE A 15 -2.98 -7.57 0.07
C ILE A 15 -1.69 -6.76 -0.11
N ASN A 16 -1.32 -5.95 0.88
CA ASN A 16 -0.13 -5.09 0.87
C ASN A 16 1.18 -5.85 1.14
N THR A 17 1.13 -7.05 1.71
CA THR A 17 2.30 -7.80 2.17
C THR A 17 3.24 -8.23 1.04
N PRO A 18 2.76 -8.69 -0.13
CA PRO A 18 3.63 -8.94 -1.28
C PRO A 18 4.39 -7.69 -1.75
N LEU A 19 3.72 -6.54 -1.81
CA LEU A 19 4.36 -5.27 -2.19
C LEU A 19 5.37 -4.80 -1.14
N ALA A 20 5.06 -4.99 0.14
CA ALA A 20 6.01 -4.75 1.24
C ALA A 20 7.24 -5.65 1.10
N GLY A 21 7.07 -6.93 0.77
CA GLY A 21 8.17 -7.86 0.48
C GLY A 21 9.05 -7.35 -0.67
N VAL A 22 8.45 -6.91 -1.77
CA VAL A 22 9.18 -6.30 -2.89
C VAL A 22 9.99 -5.08 -2.44
N CYS A 23 9.41 -4.21 -1.60
CA CYS A 23 10.11 -3.03 -1.07
C CYS A 23 11.26 -3.40 -0.13
N ALA A 24 11.08 -4.40 0.74
CA ALA A 24 12.13 -4.90 1.62
C ALA A 24 13.30 -5.49 0.84
N VAL A 25 13.02 -6.34 -0.15
CA VAL A 25 14.04 -6.93 -1.02
C VAL A 25 14.71 -5.83 -1.86
N SER A 26 13.96 -4.86 -2.35
CA SER A 26 14.52 -3.71 -3.08
C SER A 26 15.45 -2.88 -2.19
N CYS A 27 15.09 -2.68 -0.93
CA CYS A 27 15.93 -2.00 0.05
C CYS A 27 17.28 -2.72 0.25
N LEU A 28 17.29 -4.06 0.28
CA LEU A 28 18.51 -4.85 0.46
C LEU A 28 19.39 -4.90 -0.81
N PHE A 29 18.78 -5.13 -1.98
CA PHE A 29 19.54 -5.45 -3.21
C PHE A 29 19.73 -4.27 -4.18
N ASN A 30 18.82 -3.29 -4.19
CA ASN A 30 18.89 -2.13 -5.10
C ASN A 30 19.45 -0.87 -4.44
N SER A 31 19.58 -0.84 -3.12
CA SER A 31 20.12 0.34 -2.42
C SER A 31 21.63 0.48 -2.55
N VAL A 32 22.37 -0.57 -2.95
CA VAL A 32 23.82 -0.50 -3.21
C VAL A 32 24.13 -0.79 -4.69
N PRO A 33 23.98 0.20 -5.58
CA PRO A 33 24.54 0.14 -6.93
C PRO A 33 26.03 0.52 -6.91
N ASN A 34 26.87 -0.35 -7.48
CA ASN A 34 28.30 -0.09 -7.70
C ASN A 34 29.07 0.39 -6.45
N GLY A 35 28.76 -0.17 -5.28
CA GLY A 35 29.45 0.17 -4.03
C GLY A 35 29.03 1.51 -3.39
N THR A 36 28.08 2.24 -3.97
CA THR A 36 27.53 3.47 -3.39
C THR A 36 26.10 3.25 -2.91
N LEU A 37 25.82 3.59 -1.65
CA LEU A 37 24.48 3.45 -1.09
C LEU A 37 23.59 4.61 -1.55
N ARG A 38 22.54 4.31 -2.32
CA ARG A 38 21.51 5.28 -2.71
C ARG A 38 20.53 5.45 -1.57
N ILE A 39 20.83 6.44 -0.74
CA ILE A 39 20.02 6.86 0.41
C ILE A 39 18.56 7.10 -0.01
N SER A 40 18.33 7.70 -1.18
CA SER A 40 16.97 7.90 -1.71
C SER A 40 16.18 6.59 -1.82
N ASN A 41 16.80 5.53 -2.35
CA ASN A 41 16.14 4.23 -2.47
C ASN A 41 15.79 3.64 -1.10
N VAL A 42 16.71 3.74 -0.13
CA VAL A 42 16.49 3.23 1.23
C VAL A 42 15.30 3.95 1.85
N TYR A 43 15.32 5.29 1.86
CA TYR A 43 14.23 6.07 2.44
C TYR A 43 12.90 5.82 1.74
N THR A 44 12.87 5.78 0.41
CA THR A 44 11.62 5.52 -0.32
C THR A 44 11.06 4.13 -0.04
N ASN A 45 11.91 3.08 0.01
CA ASN A 45 11.44 1.73 0.38
C ASN A 45 11.00 1.64 1.84
N VAL A 46 11.70 2.29 2.78
CA VAL A 46 11.29 2.32 4.19
C VAL A 46 9.96 3.05 4.36
N THR A 47 9.78 4.20 3.70
CA THR A 47 8.51 4.94 3.71
C THR A 47 7.38 4.11 3.12
N LEU A 48 7.62 3.38 2.03
CA LEU A 48 6.65 2.44 1.45
C LEU A 48 6.29 1.32 2.43
N LEU A 49 7.26 0.71 3.10
CA LEU A 49 7.00 -0.33 4.11
C LEU A 49 6.12 0.19 5.26
N VAL A 50 6.39 1.40 5.74
CA VAL A 50 5.58 2.04 6.79
C VAL A 50 4.18 2.33 6.28
N LEU A 51 4.03 2.95 5.11
CA LEU A 51 2.71 3.26 4.53
C LEU A 51 1.86 2.00 4.29
N LEU A 52 2.47 0.92 3.79
CA LEU A 52 1.78 -0.35 3.54
C LEU A 52 1.37 -1.03 4.84
N GLY A 53 2.24 -1.01 5.87
CA GLY A 53 1.92 -1.51 7.20
C GLY A 53 0.80 -0.71 7.87
N CYS A 54 0.85 0.63 7.79
CA CYS A 54 -0.21 1.51 8.29
C CYS A 54 -1.53 1.30 7.53
N SER A 55 -1.49 1.12 6.21
CA SER A 55 -2.68 0.81 5.41
C SER A 55 -3.37 -0.48 5.88
N THR A 56 -2.60 -1.54 6.12
CA THR A 56 -3.11 -2.81 6.64
C THR A 56 -3.62 -2.66 8.08
N GLY A 57 -2.87 -1.99 8.96
CA GLY A 57 -3.26 -1.77 10.35
C GLY A 57 -4.52 -0.90 10.49
N ALA A 58 -4.66 0.13 9.65
CA ALA A 58 -5.86 0.97 9.60
C ALA A 58 -7.09 0.17 9.15
N SER A 59 -6.93 -0.70 8.14
CA SER A 59 -8.02 -1.55 7.64
C SER A 59 -8.43 -2.62 8.64
N ASN A 60 -7.46 -3.33 9.24
CA ASN A 60 -7.72 -4.54 10.02
C ASN A 60 -7.88 -4.28 11.52
N SER A 61 -6.99 -3.50 12.14
CA SER A 61 -7.01 -3.28 13.60
C SER A 61 -7.89 -2.11 14.01
N LEU A 62 -7.86 -1.02 13.24
CA LEU A 62 -8.62 0.21 13.56
C LEU A 62 -10.01 0.21 12.94
N HIS A 63 -10.34 -0.77 12.10
CA HIS A 63 -11.59 -0.86 11.36
C HIS A 63 -11.94 0.44 10.60
N MET A 64 -10.92 1.13 10.08
CA MET A 64 -11.02 2.35 9.28
C MET A 64 -10.67 2.05 7.82
N PRO A 65 -11.56 1.40 7.05
CA PRO A 65 -11.26 0.93 5.71
C PRO A 65 -10.95 2.07 4.73
N LEU A 66 -11.59 3.24 4.89
CA LEU A 66 -11.34 4.41 4.04
C LEU A 66 -9.89 4.91 4.21
N LEU A 67 -9.44 5.06 5.45
CA LEU A 67 -8.09 5.54 5.75
C LEU A 67 -7.03 4.51 5.32
N GLY A 68 -7.31 3.22 5.54
CA GLY A 68 -6.49 2.13 5.04
C GLY A 68 -6.34 2.15 3.52
N ALA A 69 -7.45 2.33 2.80
CA ALA A 69 -7.46 2.41 1.34
C ALA A 69 -6.76 3.66 0.80
N GLN A 70 -6.93 4.82 1.45
CA GLN A 70 -6.22 6.05 1.07
C GLN A 70 -4.70 5.93 1.26
N MET A 71 -4.25 5.36 2.39
CA MET A 71 -2.83 5.10 2.63
C MET A 71 -2.25 4.08 1.64
N GLY A 72 -3.01 3.02 1.34
CA GLY A 72 -2.65 2.02 0.34
C GLY A 72 -2.54 2.62 -1.06
N LEU A 73 -3.47 3.50 -1.44
CA LEU A 73 -3.46 4.22 -2.72
C LEU A 73 -2.24 5.14 -2.81
N ALA A 74 -1.95 5.92 -1.77
CA ALA A 74 -0.77 6.79 -1.73
C ALA A 74 0.52 5.98 -1.85
N ALA A 75 0.64 4.85 -1.14
CA ALA A 75 1.78 3.95 -1.25
C ALA A 75 1.94 3.39 -2.67
N SER A 76 0.83 2.99 -3.29
CA SER A 76 0.81 2.41 -4.64
C SER A 76 1.20 3.42 -5.71
N LEU A 77 0.73 4.66 -5.59
CA LEU A 77 1.15 5.77 -6.45
C LEU A 77 2.63 6.09 -6.27
N LEU A 78 3.11 6.14 -5.03
CA LEU A 78 4.52 6.40 -4.74
C LEU A 78 5.42 5.28 -5.27
N PHE A 79 4.97 4.03 -5.23
CA PHE A 79 5.67 2.92 -5.86
C PHE A 79 5.72 3.11 -7.39
N THR A 80 4.56 3.34 -8.03
CA THR A 80 4.42 3.47 -9.49
C THR A 80 5.20 4.67 -10.06
N LEU A 81 5.13 5.83 -9.39
CA LEU A 81 5.80 7.05 -9.79
C LEU A 81 7.23 7.15 -9.25
N GLY A 82 7.62 6.28 -8.32
CA GLY A 82 8.96 6.26 -7.74
C GLY A 82 10.05 5.91 -8.78
N ALA A 83 9.74 5.04 -9.74
CA ALA A 83 10.65 4.69 -10.83
C ALA A 83 10.94 5.85 -11.79
N PRO A 84 9.94 6.57 -12.35
CA PRO A 84 10.21 7.72 -13.23
C PRO A 84 10.88 8.88 -12.49
N LEU A 85 10.55 9.10 -11.20
CA LEU A 85 11.17 10.12 -10.36
C LEU A 85 12.60 9.76 -9.90
N ARG A 86 13.10 8.56 -10.23
CA ARG A 86 14.43 8.05 -9.82
C ARG A 86 14.65 8.06 -8.30
N ILE A 87 13.57 7.93 -7.53
CA ILE A 87 13.61 7.81 -6.08
C ILE A 87 13.50 6.34 -5.64
N LEU A 88 12.83 5.51 -6.45
CA LEU A 88 12.71 4.07 -6.26
C LEU A 88 13.43 3.32 -7.37
N PHE A 89 14.31 2.39 -6.99
CA PHE A 89 15.07 1.57 -7.92
C PHE A 89 14.67 0.11 -7.73
N THR A 90 13.89 -0.42 -8.67
CA THR A 90 13.48 -1.83 -8.70
C THR A 90 14.16 -2.61 -9.83
N SER A 91 15.05 -1.95 -10.58
CA SER A 91 15.59 -2.44 -11.85
C SER A 91 16.34 -3.79 -11.76
N ARG A 92 16.93 -4.14 -10.61
CA ARG A 92 17.57 -5.46 -10.44
C ARG A 92 16.59 -6.58 -10.09
N LEU A 93 15.37 -6.24 -9.67
CA LEU A 93 14.34 -7.22 -9.30
C LEU A 93 13.46 -7.59 -10.49
N PHE A 94 13.07 -6.61 -11.29
CA PHE A 94 12.22 -6.85 -12.46
C PHE A 94 12.34 -5.71 -13.48
N PRO A 95 12.00 -5.97 -14.75
CA PRO A 95 11.97 -4.95 -15.79
C PRO A 95 10.90 -3.87 -15.49
N ARG A 96 11.09 -2.67 -16.07
CA ARG A 96 10.19 -1.53 -15.84
C ARG A 96 8.72 -1.81 -16.17
N SER A 97 8.45 -2.65 -17.18
CA SER A 97 7.07 -3.06 -17.52
C SER A 97 6.38 -3.76 -16.35
N VAL A 98 7.08 -4.68 -15.67
CA VAL A 98 6.57 -5.41 -14.50
C VAL A 98 6.39 -4.45 -13.32
N HIS A 99 7.32 -3.51 -13.12
CA HIS A 99 7.18 -2.48 -12.09
C HIS A 99 5.89 -1.69 -12.25
N TYR A 100 5.61 -1.19 -13.46
CA TYR A 100 4.36 -0.48 -13.74
C TYR A 100 3.15 -1.39 -13.62
N GLY A 101 3.23 -2.65 -14.07
CA GLY A 101 2.13 -3.62 -13.91
C GLY A 101 1.73 -3.82 -12.45
N ILE A 102 2.71 -4.04 -11.57
CA ILE A 102 2.50 -4.16 -10.12
C ILE A 102 1.91 -2.84 -9.58
N GLY A 103 2.54 -1.71 -9.89
CA GLY A 103 2.10 -0.41 -9.42
C GLY A 103 0.67 -0.05 -9.82
N THR A 104 0.31 -0.26 -11.08
CA THR A 104 -1.05 -0.04 -11.60
C THR A 104 -2.05 -0.97 -10.94
N PHE A 105 -1.76 -2.26 -10.80
CA PHE A 105 -2.65 -3.21 -10.12
C PHE A 105 -2.99 -2.75 -8.70
N TYR A 106 -1.97 -2.42 -7.91
CA TYR A 106 -2.15 -1.95 -6.54
C TYR A 106 -2.87 -0.59 -6.46
N THR A 107 -2.58 0.32 -7.38
CA THR A 107 -3.25 1.62 -7.47
C THR A 107 -4.73 1.44 -7.77
N THR A 108 -5.08 0.61 -8.76
CA THR A 108 -6.46 0.32 -9.14
C THR A 108 -7.21 -0.37 -8.00
N TYR A 109 -6.59 -1.36 -7.35
CA TYR A 109 -7.19 -2.04 -6.20
C TYR A 109 -7.56 -1.06 -5.09
N HIS A 110 -6.62 -0.23 -4.64
CA HIS A 110 -6.87 0.72 -3.56
C HIS A 110 -7.81 1.86 -3.98
N ALA A 111 -7.81 2.28 -5.25
CA ALA A 111 -8.80 3.23 -5.78
C ALA A 111 -10.21 2.66 -5.73
N MET A 112 -10.40 1.39 -6.10
CA MET A 112 -11.69 0.71 -5.98
C MET A 112 -12.11 0.57 -4.51
N GLN A 113 -11.19 0.30 -3.59
CA GLN A 113 -11.50 0.23 -2.16
C GLN A 113 -11.88 1.60 -1.58
N VAL A 114 -11.22 2.69 -2.00
CA VAL A 114 -11.62 4.06 -1.63
C VAL A 114 -13.01 4.36 -2.16
N GLN A 115 -13.27 4.06 -3.44
CA GLN A 115 -14.58 4.30 -4.04
C GLN A 115 -15.67 3.51 -3.32
N LYS A 116 -15.43 2.21 -3.06
CA LYS A 116 -16.35 1.36 -2.30
C LYS A 116 -16.58 1.94 -0.91
N ALA A 117 -15.53 2.30 -0.18
CA ALA A 117 -15.66 2.84 1.17
C ALA A 117 -16.45 4.17 1.19
N LEU A 118 -16.27 5.05 0.20
CA LEU A 118 -17.02 6.31 0.13
C LEU A 118 -18.51 6.08 -0.14
N HIS A 119 -18.84 5.26 -1.14
CA HIS A 119 -20.24 5.07 -1.55
C HIS A 119 -21.01 4.11 -0.64
N TYR A 120 -20.33 3.17 0.02
CA TYR A 120 -20.98 2.27 0.99
C TYR A 120 -21.45 3.00 2.26
N PHE A 121 -20.83 4.14 2.61
CA PHE A 121 -21.33 5.02 3.67
C PHE A 121 -22.48 5.91 3.19
N GLU A 122 -22.51 6.26 1.90
CA GLU A 122 -23.56 7.09 1.30
C GLU A 122 -24.87 6.29 1.13
N ASP A 123 -24.78 5.02 0.73
CA ASP A 123 -25.91 4.09 0.55
C ASP A 123 -26.52 3.63 1.89
N ALA A 124 -25.71 3.53 2.96
CA ALA A 124 -26.18 3.12 4.28
C ALA A 124 -27.09 4.15 4.98
N GLY A 125 -27.24 5.34 4.42
CA GLY A 125 -28.16 6.38 4.89
C GLY A 125 -29.46 6.49 4.07
N GLU A 126 -29.53 5.88 2.88
CA GLU A 126 -30.71 5.94 2.00
C GLU A 126 -31.77 4.87 2.36
N ASP A 127 -31.39 3.76 3.00
CA ASP A 127 -32.33 2.68 3.38
C ASP A 127 -33.19 3.00 4.63
N ASP A 128 -32.87 4.02 5.41
CA ASP A 128 -33.60 4.38 6.65
C ASP A 128 -34.82 5.29 6.40
N GLU A 129 -34.98 5.83 5.18
CA GLU A 129 -36.07 6.75 4.83
C GLU A 129 -37.30 6.05 4.24
N ASP A 130 -37.18 4.81 3.74
CA ASP A 130 -38.27 4.10 3.05
C ASP A 130 -39.08 3.12 3.93
N GLU A 131 -38.68 2.87 5.19
CA GLU A 131 -39.36 1.92 6.10
C GLU A 131 -40.29 2.55 7.17
N ARG A 132 -40.79 3.77 6.96
CA ARG A 132 -41.83 4.35 7.85
C ARG A 132 -43.19 4.45 7.16
N PHE A 133 -43.93 3.35 7.18
CA PHE A 133 -45.38 3.31 6.96
C PHE A 133 -46.11 2.77 8.19
#